data_AF-A0A314XQD7-F1
#
_entry.id   AF-A0A314XQD7-F1
#
_cell.length_a   1.000
_cell.length_b   1.000
_cell.length_c   1.000
_cell.angle_alpha   90.00
_cell.angle_beta   90.00
_cell.angle_gamma   90.00
#
_symmetry.space_group_name_H-M   'P 1'
#
loop_
_entity.id
_entity.type
_entity.pdbx_description
1 polymer ?
#
loop_
_entity_poly.entity_id
_entity_poly.type
_entity_poly.pdbx_seq_one_letter_code
_entity_poly.pdbx_strand_id
1 'polypeptide(L)'
;MCNRNVLPDDYTLATMAKVSSEVQDLVAGKSVHGKSIRVGFVLDTVVANSLMSMYCKCGNFGECWKVFEEMPQRNVGSYNSRIYKFCG
;
A
#
# COMPACT_ATOMS: atom_id res chain seq x y z
N MET A 1 25.38 -9.50 -14.51
CA MET A 1 25.84 -9.05 -13.18
C MET A 1 24.75 -8.13 -12.62
N CYS A 2 24.00 -8.58 -11.60
CA CYS A 2 22.82 -7.87 -11.09
C CYS A 2 23.25 -6.73 -10.14
N ASN A 3 23.05 -5.48 -10.55
CA ASN A 3 23.21 -4.30 -9.69
C ASN A 3 22.11 -4.31 -8.60
N ARG A 4 22.46 -4.71 -7.36
CA ARG A 4 21.56 -4.80 -6.20
C ARG A 4 21.46 -3.52 -5.35
N ASN A 5 21.66 -2.34 -5.93
CA ASN A 5 21.57 -1.06 -5.21
C ASN A 5 20.58 -0.07 -5.85
N VAL A 6 19.53 -0.57 -6.52
CA VAL A 6 18.40 0.29 -6.88
C VAL A 6 17.49 0.37 -5.66
N LEU A 7 17.46 1.52 -4.99
CA LEU A 7 16.42 1.79 -4.00
C LEU A 7 15.08 1.68 -4.74
N PRO A 8 14.09 0.93 -4.22
CA PRO A 8 12.75 0.97 -4.77
C PRO A 8 12.29 2.42 -4.76
N ASP A 9 11.97 2.96 -5.93
CA ASP A 9 11.19 4.18 -6.03
C ASP A 9 9.74 3.92 -5.60
N ASP A 10 8.98 5.00 -5.43
CA ASP A 10 7.56 5.00 -5.14
C ASP A 10 6.77 4.11 -6.12
N TYR A 11 7.12 4.15 -7.40
CA TYR A 11 6.48 3.37 -8.45
C TYR A 11 6.70 1.86 -8.29
N THR A 12 7.91 1.43 -7.93
CA THR A 12 8.26 0.03 -7.70
C THR A 12 7.48 -0.52 -6.51
N LEU A 13 7.41 0.23 -5.40
CA LEU A 13 6.64 -0.16 -4.22
C LEU A 13 5.14 -0.27 -4.51
N ALA A 14 4.59 0.71 -5.24
CA ALA A 14 3.19 0.70 -5.67
C ALA A 14 2.89 -0.52 -6.57
N THR A 15 3.79 -0.83 -7.50
CA THR A 15 3.65 -1.98 -8.40
C THR A 15 3.70 -3.30 -7.63
N MET A 16 4.64 -3.46 -6.71
CA MET A 16 4.72 -4.68 -5.88
C MET A 16 3.48 -4.84 -4.99
N ALA A 17 2.98 -3.76 -4.37
CA ALA A 17 1.75 -3.79 -3.59
C ALA A 17 0.54 -4.21 -4.46
N LYS A 18 0.46 -3.68 -5.69
CA LYS A 18 -0.58 -4.05 -6.65
C LYS A 18 -0.52 -5.53 -7.01
N VAL A 19 0.66 -6.06 -7.35
CA VAL A 19 0.84 -7.49 -7.67
C VAL A 19 0.42 -8.35 -6.47
N SER A 20 0.88 -8.02 -5.26
CA SER A 20 0.46 -8.71 -4.03
C SER A 20 -1.05 -8.67 -3.82
N SER A 21 -1.72 -7.58 -4.21
CA SER A 21 -3.18 -7.48 -4.16
C SER A 21 -3.91 -8.38 -5.15
N GLU A 22 -3.34 -8.60 -6.34
CA GLU A 22 -3.94 -9.42 -7.40
C GLU A 22 -3.81 -10.91 -7.09
N VAL A 23 -2.68 -11.31 -6.49
CA VAL A 23 -2.47 -12.69 -6.01
C VAL A 23 -3.01 -12.92 -4.60
N GLN A 24 -3.57 -11.88 -3.96
CA GLN A 24 -4.07 -11.89 -2.58
C GLN A 24 -3.06 -12.41 -1.54
N ASP A 25 -1.76 -12.15 -1.76
CA ASP A 25 -0.69 -12.55 -0.86
C ASP A 25 -0.42 -11.44 0.17
N LEU A 26 -1.03 -11.60 1.34
CA LEU A 26 -0.86 -10.68 2.46
C LEU A 26 0.57 -10.67 3.03
N VAL A 27 1.30 -11.78 2.95
CA VAL A 27 2.67 -11.88 3.48
C VAL A 27 3.63 -11.08 2.61
N ALA A 28 3.51 -11.23 1.29
CA ALA A 28 4.23 -10.38 0.33
C ALA A 28 3.86 -8.91 0.51
N GLY A 29 2.56 -8.60 0.62
CA GLY A 29 2.07 -7.23 0.83
C GLY A 29 2.62 -6.57 2.11
N LYS A 30 2.66 -7.29 3.23
CA LYS A 30 3.29 -6.80 4.49
C LYS A 30 4.79 -6.58 4.34
N SER A 31 5.48 -7.40 3.55
CA SER A 31 6.90 -7.21 3.26
C SER A 31 7.14 -5.93 2.45
N VAL A 32 6.27 -5.66 1.47
CA VAL A 32 6.30 -4.40 0.71
C VAL A 32 6.03 -3.19 1.61
N HIS A 33 5.04 -3.28 2.50
CA HIS A 33 4.76 -2.21 3.48
C HIS A 33 5.95 -1.99 4.42
N GLY A 34 6.53 -3.04 4.99
CA GLY A 34 7.73 -2.91 5.82
C GLY A 34 8.91 -2.29 5.06
N LYS A 35 9.04 -2.60 3.77
CA LYS A 35 10.05 -1.98 2.90
C LYS A 35 9.76 -0.48 2.69
N SER A 36 8.52 -0.09 2.41
CA SER A 36 8.15 1.32 2.17
C SER A 36 8.42 2.20 3.38
N ILE A 37 8.19 1.70 4.60
CA ILE A 37 8.54 2.38 5.85
C ILE A 37 10.06 2.61 5.91
N ARG A 38 10.86 1.57 5.67
CA ARG A 38 12.33 1.63 5.77
C ARG A 38 12.97 2.58 4.77
N VAL A 39 12.37 2.75 3.60
CA VAL A 39 12.88 3.67 2.56
C VAL A 39 12.21 5.05 2.59
N GLY A 40 11.27 5.29 3.51
CA GLY A 40 10.63 6.60 3.71
C GLY A 40 9.47 6.93 2.78
N PHE A 41 8.95 5.95 2.01
CA PHE A 41 7.85 6.14 1.06
C PHE A 41 6.47 5.77 1.62
N VAL A 42 6.35 5.35 2.88
CA VAL A 42 5.04 4.96 3.46
C VAL A 42 4.02 6.12 3.45
N LEU A 43 4.49 7.36 3.56
CA LEU A 43 3.65 8.56 3.53
C LEU A 43 3.39 9.09 2.11
N ASP A 44 4.06 8.51 1.10
CA ASP A 44 3.81 8.88 -0.29
C ASP A 44 2.39 8.46 -0.69
N THR A 45 1.66 9.38 -1.31
CA THR A 45 0.24 9.19 -1.62
C THR A 45 0.02 8.03 -2.58
N VAL A 46 0.93 7.77 -3.51
CA VAL A 46 0.82 6.70 -4.50
C VAL A 46 1.07 5.34 -3.83
N VAL A 47 2.12 5.26 -3.02
CA VAL A 47 2.46 4.04 -2.27
C VAL A 47 1.38 3.71 -1.24
N ALA A 48 0.94 4.68 -0.45
CA ALA A 48 -0.10 4.49 0.56
C ALA A 48 -1.43 4.05 -0.05
N ASN A 49 -1.86 4.65 -1.17
CA ASN A 49 -3.05 4.20 -1.91
C ASN A 49 -2.93 2.73 -2.38
N SER A 50 -1.75 2.35 -2.85
CA SER A 50 -1.49 1.00 -3.35
C SER A 50 -1.49 -0.02 -2.21
N LEU A 51 -0.90 0.33 -1.06
CA LEU A 51 -0.93 -0.48 0.16
C LEU A 51 -2.35 -0.62 0.72
N MET A 52 -3.15 0.45 0.76
CA MET A 52 -4.55 0.38 1.15
C MET A 52 -5.32 -0.58 0.25
N SER A 53 -5.24 -0.41 -1.07
CA SER A 53 -5.92 -1.31 -2.01
C SER A 53 -5.48 -2.77 -1.82
N MET A 54 -4.21 -3.01 -1.53
CA MET A 54 -3.68 -4.34 -1.24
C MET A 54 -4.29 -4.91 0.04
N TYR A 55 -4.22 -4.20 1.16
CA TYR A 55 -4.76 -4.67 2.43
C TYR A 55 -6.26 -4.94 2.36
N CYS A 56 -7.01 -4.05 1.73
CA CYS A 56 -8.44 -4.19 1.55
C CYS A 56 -8.79 -5.41 0.65
N LYS A 57 -8.08 -5.65 -0.46
CA LYS A 57 -8.27 -6.85 -1.31
C LYS A 57 -7.85 -8.16 -0.63
N CYS A 58 -6.85 -8.11 0.26
CA CYS A 58 -6.43 -9.25 1.07
C CYS A 58 -7.32 -9.45 2.32
N GLY A 59 -8.43 -8.70 2.45
CA GLY A 59 -9.38 -8.81 3.56
C GLY A 59 -8.88 -8.27 4.92
N ASN A 60 -7.74 -7.60 4.96
CA ASN A 60 -7.17 -7.03 6.18
C ASN A 60 -7.50 -5.54 6.31
N PHE A 61 -8.76 -5.25 6.59
CA PHE A 61 -9.28 -3.89 6.71
C PHE A 61 -8.65 -3.09 7.86
N GLY A 62 -8.23 -3.75 8.94
CA GLY A 62 -7.57 -3.08 10.06
C GLY A 62 -6.27 -2.40 9.66
N GLU A 63 -5.42 -3.10 8.90
CA GLU A 63 -4.19 -2.50 8.36
C GLU A 63 -4.48 -1.50 7.23
N CYS A 64 -5.51 -1.75 6.40
CA CYS A 64 -5.98 -0.78 5.40
C CYS A 64 -6.33 0.57 6.06
N TRP A 65 -7.02 0.53 7.21
CA TRP A 65 -7.41 1.72 7.97
C TRP A 65 -6.23 2.43 8.63
N LYS A 66 -5.29 1.68 9.22
CA LYS A 66 -4.07 2.27 9.80
C LYS A 66 -3.26 3.05 8.77
N VAL A 67 -3.05 2.48 7.58
CA VAL A 67 -2.35 3.19 6.49
C VAL A 67 -3.09 4.47 6.12
N PHE A 68 -4.43 4.43 6.04
CA PHE A 68 -5.24 5.62 5.77
C PHE A 68 -5.10 6.71 6.85
N GLU A 69 -5.05 6.30 8.12
CA GLU A 69 -4.80 7.22 9.21
C GLU A 69 -3.39 7.81 9.11
N GLU A 70 -2.38 7.07 8.73
CA GLU A 70 -1.02 7.61 8.67
C GLU A 70 -0.79 8.58 7.49
N MET A 71 -1.68 8.64 6.50
CA MET A 71 -1.52 9.53 5.33
C MET A 71 -1.65 11.02 5.68
N PRO A 72 -0.70 11.88 5.24
CA PRO A 72 -0.69 13.31 5.56
C PRO A 72 -1.78 14.13 4.82
N GLN A 73 -2.24 13.65 3.66
CA GLN A 73 -3.28 14.29 2.85
C GLN A 73 -4.53 13.42 2.83
N ARG A 74 -5.39 13.58 3.85
CA ARG A 74 -6.67 12.87 3.96
C ARG A 74 -7.79 13.70 3.33
N ASN A 75 -8.14 13.45 2.07
CA ASN A 75 -9.46 13.85 1.57
C ASN A 75 -10.51 12.86 2.08
N VAL A 76 -10.87 13.01 3.36
CA VAL A 76 -11.69 12.09 4.16
C VAL A 76 -12.97 11.64 3.44
N GLY A 77 -13.62 12.55 2.72
CA GLY A 77 -14.83 12.24 1.93
C GLY A 77 -14.61 11.27 0.77
N SER A 78 -13.49 11.40 0.05
CA SER A 78 -13.20 10.55 -1.12
C SER A 78 -12.70 9.16 -0.73
N TYR A 79 -11.94 9.05 0.36
CA TYR A 79 -11.38 7.77 0.79
C TYR A 79 -12.41 6.88 1.49
N ASN A 80 -13.31 7.45 2.29
CA ASN A 80 -14.41 6.68 2.88
C ASN A 80 -15.22 6.00 1.77
N SER A 81 -15.59 6.75 0.73
CA SER A 81 -16.26 6.19 -0.45
C SER A 81 -15.46 5.06 -1.13
N ARG A 82 -14.12 5.20 -1.19
CA ARG A 82 -13.22 4.22 -1.81
C ARG A 82 -13.05 2.95 -0.98
N ILE A 83 -12.90 3.07 0.34
CA ILE A 83 -12.80 1.93 1.27
C ILE A 83 -14.12 1.14 1.26
N TYR A 84 -15.27 1.83 1.31
CA TYR A 84 -16.57 1.19 1.13
C TYR A 84 -16.66 0.45 -0.21
N LYS A 85 -16.10 1.02 -1.29
CA LYS A 85 -16.08 0.39 -2.63
C LYS A 85 -15.21 -0.87 -2.70
N PHE A 86 -14.21 -1.02 -1.84
CA PHE A 86 -13.39 -2.24 -1.78
C PHE A 86 -14.01 -3.33 -0.90
N CYS A 87 -14.96 -2.99 -0.04
CA CYS A 87 -15.66 -3.90 0.87
C CYS A 87 -17.05 -4.32 0.35
N GLY A 88 -17.42 -3.92 -0.86
CA GLY A 88 -18.69 -4.21 -1.53
C GLY A 88 -18.56 -5.22 -2.66
#